data_AF-A0A8S3Z0Q9-F1
#
_entry.id   AF-A0A8S3Z0Q9-F1
#
_cell.length_a   1.000
_cell.length_b   1.000
_cell.length_c   1.000
_cell.angle_alpha   90.00
_cell.angle_beta   90.00
_cell.angle_gamma   90.00
#
_symmetry.space_group_name_H-M   'P 1'
#
loop_
_entity.id
_entity.type
_entity.pdbx_description
1 polymer ?
#
loop_
_entity_poly.entity_id
_entity_poly.type
_entity_poly.pdbx_seq_one_letter_code
_entity_poly.pdbx_strand_id
1 'polypeptide(L)'
;CLSEVEESMPAKKLTVFRWTVPAHGTVTLRLRFTSNDIGQFDQTMNFEIMGTRRRYQIFCRGICAFPTISKDPKVVFASRKKNRGMCEIVHKKYILANDTFEFGPLLVGKSRE
;
A
#
# COMPACT_ATOMS: atom_id res chain seq x y z
N CYS A 1 13.17 8.92 6.57
CA CYS A 1 13.59 9.34 5.21
C CYS A 1 12.48 10.18 4.63
N LEU A 2 12.65 11.50 4.71
CA LEU A 2 11.79 12.48 4.07
C LEU A 2 11.97 12.29 2.57
N SER A 3 10.95 11.77 1.87
CA SER A 3 10.88 11.98 0.43
C SER A 3 10.47 13.43 0.28
N GLU A 4 11.38 14.25 -0.21
CA GLU A 4 11.07 15.53 -0.79
C GLU A 4 9.96 15.29 -1.80
N VAL A 5 8.75 15.77 -1.48
CA VAL A 5 7.66 15.81 -2.43
C VAL A 5 8.10 16.88 -3.41
N GLU A 6 8.78 16.47 -4.48
CA GLU A 6 9.09 17.31 -5.62
C GLU A 6 7.75 17.89 -6.09
N GLU A 7 7.51 19.15 -5.71
CA GLU A 7 6.24 19.85 -5.91
C GLU A 7 6.15 20.20 -7.40
N SER A 8 5.90 19.18 -8.20
CA SER A 8 5.64 19.30 -9.62
C SER A 8 4.40 20.16 -9.79
N MET A 9 4.58 21.28 -10.50
CA MET A 9 3.54 22.23 -10.90
C MET A 9 2.19 21.51 -11.12
N PRO A 10 1.06 22.07 -10.63
CA PRO A 10 -0.22 21.39 -10.73
C PRO A 10 -0.49 21.02 -12.19
N ALA A 11 -0.47 19.72 -12.48
CA ALA A 11 -0.73 19.22 -13.81
C ALA A 11 -2.08 19.77 -14.27
N LYS A 12 -2.07 20.58 -15.34
CA LYS A 12 -3.27 21.22 -15.88
C LYS A 12 -4.30 20.13 -16.18
N LYS A 13 -5.47 20.24 -15.57
CA LYS A 13 -6.56 19.26 -15.78
C LYS A 13 -6.91 19.22 -17.27
N LEU A 14 -7.12 18.02 -17.79
CA LEU A 14 -7.62 17.85 -19.15
C LEU A 14 -8.99 18.50 -19.27
N THR A 15 -9.15 19.40 -20.24
CA THR A 15 -10.42 20.04 -20.59
C THR A 15 -10.99 19.52 -21.91
N VAL A 16 -10.18 18.76 -22.66
CA VAL A 16 -10.54 18.13 -23.94
C VAL A 16 -10.49 16.62 -23.77
N PHE A 17 -11.53 15.94 -24.23
CA PHE A 17 -11.70 14.49 -24.10
C PHE A 17 -11.86 13.79 -25.47
N ARG A 18 -11.46 14.47 -26.53
CA ARG A 18 -11.53 14.00 -27.92
C ARG A 18 -10.26 14.40 -28.65
N TRP A 19 -9.63 13.44 -29.32
CA TRP A 19 -8.38 13.64 -30.03
C TRP A 19 -8.45 13.02 -31.42
N THR A 20 -7.75 13.65 -32.37
CA THR A 20 -7.48 13.06 -33.68
C THR A 20 -6.08 12.48 -33.63
N VAL A 21 -5.96 11.17 -33.81
CA VAL A 21 -4.66 10.46 -33.84
C VAL A 21 -4.27 10.22 -35.29
N PRO A 22 -3.15 10.79 -35.78
CA PRO A 22 -2.66 10.51 -37.13
C PRO A 22 -2.30 9.03 -37.32
N ALA A 23 -2.14 8.60 -38.57
CA ALA A 23 -1.63 7.25 -38.86
C ALA A 23 -0.26 7.05 -38.20
N HIS A 24 -0.09 5.92 -37.49
CA HIS A 24 1.08 5.62 -36.67
C HIS A 24 1.38 6.63 -35.55
N GLY A 25 0.45 7.55 -35.27
CA GLY A 25 0.55 8.51 -34.18
C GLY A 25 0.12 7.89 -32.85
N THR A 26 0.53 8.55 -31.77
CA THR A 26 0.15 8.20 -30.40
C THR A 26 -0.29 9.45 -29.64
N VAL A 27 -1.30 9.30 -28.78
CA VAL A 27 -1.71 10.34 -27.83
C VAL A 27 -1.47 9.82 -26.42
N THR A 28 -0.72 10.60 -25.63
CA THR A 28 -0.38 10.24 -24.25
C THR A 28 -1.29 10.98 -23.27
N LEU A 29 -2.00 10.23 -22.44
CA LEU A 29 -2.84 10.76 -21.37
C LEU A 29 -2.15 10.56 -20.02
N ARG A 30 -2.06 11.63 -19.22
CA ARG A 30 -1.54 11.56 -17.85
C ARG A 30 -2.70 11.48 -16.86
N LEU A 31 -2.64 10.48 -15.99
CA LEU A 31 -3.63 10.26 -14.93
C LEU A 31 -2.98 10.61 -13.60
N ARG A 32 -3.60 11.54 -12.86
CA ARG A 32 -3.19 11.91 -11.51
C ARG A 32 -4.31 11.57 -10.54
N PHE A 33 -4.03 10.68 -9.61
CA PHE A 33 -4.92 10.38 -8.49
C PHE A 33 -4.56 11.30 -7.32
N THR A 34 -5.55 12.01 -6.79
CA THR A 34 -5.44 12.86 -5.60
C THR A 34 -6.73 12.72 -4.81
N SER A 35 -6.63 12.43 -3.52
CA SER A 35 -7.75 12.34 -2.60
C SER A 35 -7.37 13.00 -1.27
N ASN A 36 -8.32 13.72 -0.67
CA ASN A 36 -8.21 14.19 0.71
C ASN A 36 -8.79 13.18 1.71
N ASP A 37 -9.51 12.17 1.20
CA ASP A 37 -10.18 11.16 1.99
C ASP A 37 -9.45 9.81 1.88
N ILE A 38 -9.38 9.11 3.00
CA ILE A 38 -8.85 7.75 3.08
C ILE A 38 -9.85 6.79 2.43
N GLY A 39 -9.33 5.86 1.63
CA GLY A 39 -10.14 4.79 1.05
C GLY A 39 -9.56 4.21 -0.22
N GLN A 40 -10.31 3.25 -0.77
CA GLN A 40 -10.10 2.71 -2.11
C GLN A 40 -11.04 3.43 -3.08
N PHE A 41 -10.49 3.88 -4.20
CA PHE A 41 -11.21 4.60 -5.23
C PHE A 41 -11.08 3.84 -6.54
N ASP A 42 -12.19 3.31 -7.02
CA ASP A 42 -12.26 2.59 -8.29
C ASP A 42 -12.96 3.47 -9.32
N GLN A 43 -12.29 3.72 -10.46
CA GLN A 43 -12.83 4.49 -11.57
C GLN A 43 -12.61 3.74 -12.87
N THR A 44 -13.65 3.64 -13.70
CA THR A 44 -13.56 3.07 -15.05
C THR A 44 -13.54 4.18 -16.08
N MET A 45 -12.45 4.28 -16.83
CA MET A 45 -12.31 5.20 -17.97
C MET A 45 -12.75 4.49 -19.24
N ASN A 46 -13.65 5.13 -19.99
CA ASN A 46 -14.21 4.57 -21.21
C ASN A 46 -13.68 5.36 -22.41
N PHE A 47 -13.09 4.65 -23.36
CA PHE A 47 -12.57 5.19 -24.62
C PHE A 47 -13.35 4.58 -25.78
N GLU A 48 -13.56 5.37 -26.82
CA GLU A 48 -14.28 4.96 -28.01
C GLU A 48 -13.63 5.59 -29.25
N ILE A 49 -13.55 4.82 -30.33
CA ILE A 49 -13.14 5.33 -31.63
C ILE A 49 -14.40 5.77 -32.36
N MET A 50 -14.43 7.03 -32.80
CA MET A 50 -15.62 7.58 -33.45
C MET A 50 -15.96 6.80 -34.72
N GLY A 51 -17.24 6.52 -34.92
CA GLY A 51 -17.72 5.71 -36.05
C GLY A 51 -17.69 4.20 -35.79
N THR A 52 -17.14 3.75 -34.66
CA THR A 52 -17.26 2.37 -34.18
C THR A 52 -18.29 2.29 -33.05
N ARG A 53 -18.67 1.08 -32.62
CA ARG A 53 -19.49 0.85 -31.42
C ARG A 53 -18.69 0.20 -30.28
N ARG A 54 -17.37 0.10 -30.44
CA ARG A 54 -16.51 -0.62 -29.50
C ARG A 54 -16.05 0.31 -28.40
N ARG A 55 -16.42 -0.02 -27.17
CA ARG A 55 -15.94 0.64 -25.96
C ARG A 55 -14.71 -0.08 -25.42
N TYR A 56 -13.63 0.67 -25.21
CA TYR A 56 -12.42 0.23 -24.56
C TYR A 56 -12.42 0.76 -23.13
N GLN A 57 -12.23 -0.14 -22.15
CA GLN A 57 -12.31 0.22 -20.74
C GLN A 57 -10.94 0.10 -20.09
N ILE A 58 -10.56 1.11 -19.33
CA ILE A 58 -9.39 1.12 -18.47
C ILE A 58 -9.87 1.23 -17.04
N PHE A 59 -9.58 0.22 -16.23
CA PHE A 59 -9.91 0.20 -14.82
C PHE A 59 -8.76 0.82 -14.03
N CYS A 60 -9.08 1.83 -13.24
CA CYS A 60 -8.14 2.51 -12.37
C CYS A 60 -8.55 2.29 -10.91
N ARG A 61 -7.60 1.86 -10.09
CA ARG A 61 -7.77 1.71 -8.63
C ARG A 61 -6.71 2.54 -7.93
N GLY A 62 -7.16 3.53 -7.17
CA GLY A 62 -6.32 4.33 -6.27
C GLY A 62 -6.58 3.93 -4.82
N ILE A 63 -5.55 4.00 -3.99
CA ILE A 63 -5.68 3.84 -2.53
C ILE A 63 -5.07 5.07 -1.88
N CYS A 64 -5.87 5.75 -1.04
CA CYS A 64 -5.39 6.78 -0.14
C CYS A 64 -5.44 6.21 1.27
N ALA A 65 -4.30 6.13 1.94
CA ALA A 65 -4.20 5.64 3.30
C ALA A 65 -3.05 6.34 4.02
N PHE A 66 -3.17 6.45 5.33
CA PHE A 66 -2.04 6.84 6.15
C PHE A 66 -0.99 5.73 6.18
N PRO A 67 0.30 6.07 6.35
CA PRO A 67 1.32 5.06 6.59
C PRO A 67 0.98 4.28 7.86
N THR A 68 0.89 2.96 7.75
CA THR A 68 0.64 2.08 8.90
C THR A 68 1.66 0.95 8.92
N ILE A 69 2.09 0.56 10.11
CA ILE A 69 2.87 -0.66 10.30
C ILE A 69 1.89 -1.83 10.32
N SER A 70 2.25 -2.94 9.65
CA SER A 70 1.47 -4.17 9.72
C SER A 70 1.28 -4.58 11.18
N LYS A 71 0.04 -4.89 11.58
CA LYS A 71 -0.23 -5.45 12.91
C LYS A 71 -0.20 -6.98 12.90
N ASP A 72 0.00 -7.61 11.74
CA ASP A 72 0.11 -9.06 11.66
C ASP A 72 1.42 -9.51 12.32
N PRO A 73 1.37 -10.27 13.43
CA PRO A 73 2.56 -10.73 14.11
C PRO A 73 3.46 -11.60 13.22
N LYS A 74 2.91 -12.22 12.16
CA LYS A 74 3.68 -13.00 11.19
C LYS A 74 4.62 -12.12 10.35
N VAL A 75 4.27 -10.85 10.18
CA VAL A 75 5.04 -9.86 9.43
C VAL A 75 6.00 -9.12 10.37
N VAL A 76 5.55 -8.77 11.57
CA VAL A 76 6.33 -7.95 12.52
C VAL A 76 7.40 -8.74 13.26
N PHE A 77 7.16 -10.01 13.57
CA PHE A 77 8.07 -10.82 14.39
C PHE A 77 8.69 -11.96 13.58
N ALA A 78 10.02 -11.96 13.51
CA ALA A 78 10.80 -12.98 12.81
C ALA A 78 10.64 -14.38 13.43
N SER A 79 10.54 -14.48 14.76
CA SER A 79 10.32 -15.73 15.48
C SER A 79 8.99 -15.71 16.22
N ARG A 80 8.16 -16.73 15.99
CA ARG A 80 6.82 -16.85 16.55
C ARG A 80 6.45 -18.30 16.80
N LYS A 81 5.54 -18.53 17.74
CA LYS A 81 4.97 -19.84 18.07
C LYS A 81 3.47 -19.70 18.29
N LYS A 82 2.70 -20.75 17.96
CA LYS A 82 1.25 -20.77 18.17
C LYS A 82 0.92 -20.75 19.67
N ASN A 83 1.39 -21.78 20.39
CA ASN A 83 1.16 -21.97 21.81
C ASN A 83 2.49 -22.19 22.55
N ARG A 84 2.54 -21.81 23.82
CA ARG A 84 3.60 -22.18 24.75
C ARG A 84 3.36 -23.61 25.27
N GLY A 85 4.42 -24.42 25.37
CA GLY A 85 4.38 -25.72 26.03
C GLY A 85 4.36 -25.59 27.56
N MET A 86 3.80 -26.58 28.26
CA MET A 86 3.80 -26.59 29.73
C MET A 86 5.24 -26.49 30.25
N CYS A 87 5.48 -25.53 31.15
CA CYS A 87 6.80 -25.24 31.73
C CYS A 87 7.92 -24.90 30.71
N GLU A 88 7.59 -24.62 29.44
CA GLU A 88 8.57 -24.22 28.45
C GLU A 88 9.10 -22.82 28.77
N ILE A 89 10.42 -22.63 28.64
CA ILE A 89 11.07 -21.33 28.71
C ILE A 89 11.24 -20.80 27.29
N VAL A 90 10.48 -19.76 26.94
CA VAL A 90 10.50 -19.14 25.60
C VAL A 90 11.48 -17.97 25.61
N HIS A 91 12.27 -17.80 24.55
CA HIS A 91 13.20 -16.68 24.39
C HIS A 91 13.01 -15.97 23.05
N LYS A 92 12.78 -14.66 23.09
CA LYS A 92 12.63 -13.78 21.92
C LYS A 92 11.64 -14.31 20.86
N LYS A 93 10.46 -14.77 21.31
CA LYS A 93 9.39 -15.24 20.39
C LYS A 93 8.07 -14.55 20.68
N TYR A 94 7.32 -14.31 19.61
CA TYR A 94 5.93 -13.92 19.71
C TYR A 94 5.01 -15.14 19.89
N ILE A 95 4.16 -15.15 20.91
CA ILE A 95 3.20 -16.22 21.20
C ILE A 95 1.81 -15.80 20.72
N LEU A 96 1.35 -16.42 19.63
CA LEU A 96 0.08 -16.07 18.96
C LEU A 96 -1.14 -16.28 19.86
N ALA A 97 -1.15 -17.34 20.68
CA ALA A 97 -2.28 -17.62 21.58
C ALA A 97 -2.49 -16.54 22.66
N ASN A 98 -1.42 -15.85 23.03
CA ASN A 98 -1.44 -14.87 24.12
C ASN A 98 -1.32 -13.42 23.61
N ASP A 99 -1.15 -13.22 22.30
CA ASP A 99 -0.91 -11.92 21.66
C ASP A 99 0.32 -11.16 22.23
N THR A 100 1.31 -11.87 22.76
CA THR A 100 2.46 -11.27 23.49
C THR A 100 3.82 -11.69 22.94
N PHE A 101 4.79 -10.78 23.05
CA PHE A 101 6.20 -11.09 22.79
C PHE A 101 6.91 -11.49 24.09
N GLU A 102 7.41 -12.71 24.14
CA GLU A 102 8.17 -13.22 25.28
C GLU A 102 9.68 -13.01 25.05
N PHE A 103 10.29 -12.14 25.84
CA PHE A 103 11.74 -11.91 25.84
C PHE A 103 12.52 -13.10 26.41
N GLY A 104 11.93 -13.79 27.39
CA GLY A 104 12.56 -14.85 28.18
C GLY A 104 12.94 -14.39 29.58
N PRO A 105 13.46 -15.30 30.42
CA PRO A 105 13.86 -15.00 31.79
C PRO A 105 14.90 -13.90 31.82
N LEU A 106 14.66 -12.89 32.67
CA LEU A 106 15.64 -11.86 32.95
C LEU A 106 16.67 -12.42 33.94
N LEU A 107 17.95 -12.17 33.67
CA LEU A 107 19.00 -12.45 34.63
C LEU A 107 18.87 -11.46 35.78
N VAL A 108 18.30 -11.89 36.90
CA VAL A 108 18.25 -11.09 38.12
C VAL A 108 19.66 -11.07 38.73
N GLY A 109 20.23 -9.86 38.92
CA GLY A 109 21.48 -9.68 39.66
C GLY A 109 22.76 -9.51 38.83
N LYS A 110 22.68 -9.33 37.50
CA LYS A 110 23.83 -8.86 36.71
C LYS A 110 23.67 -7.38 36.38
N SER A 111 24.59 -6.54 36.86
CA SER A 111 24.72 -5.16 36.40
C SER A 111 25.09 -5.16 34.91
N ARG A 112 24.83 -4.03 34.23
CA ARG A 112 24.98 -3.86 32.78
C ARG A 112 26.46 -3.85 32.31
N GLU A 113 27.39 -4.24 33.17
CA GLU A 113 28.85 -4.18 33.00
C GLU A 113 29.41 -5.55 32.58
#